data_AF-A0A428W7P0-F1
#
_entry.id   AF-A0A428W7P0-F1
#
_cell.length_a   1.000
_cell.length_b   1.000
_cell.length_c   1.000
_cell.angle_alpha   90.00
_cell.angle_beta   90.00
_cell.angle_gamma   90.00
#
_symmetry.space_group_name_H-M   'P 1'
#
loop_
_entity.id
_entity.type
_entity.pdbx_description
1 polymer ?
#
loop_
_entity_poly.entity_id
_entity_poly.type
_entity_poly.pdbx_seq_one_letter_code
_entity_poly.pdbx_strand_id
1 'polypeptide(L)'
;AEAVDLAEFTTNYRTMVELLTTNSRQLICVAETPFGWDDALDIPAANTALQQYNRVAAQIAASAGATFVDGWPAFTATARQLPGNNGLSLWSDGVHLSEHGDALLHDLVDADLHEVVARMTTYAIHDRDHAATLYRPLFADIRHRAVLQPATP
;
A
#
# COMPACT_ATOMS: atom_id res chain seq x y z
N ALA A 1 -17.63 -8.48 -19.03
CA ALA A 1 -17.02 -7.30 -18.42
C ALA A 1 -15.57 -7.25 -18.91
N GLU A 2 -15.13 -6.13 -19.48
CA GLU A 2 -13.74 -5.95 -19.90
C GLU A 2 -12.89 -5.61 -18.68
N ALA A 3 -12.09 -6.56 -18.21
CA ALA A 3 -10.99 -6.23 -17.33
C ALA A 3 -10.03 -5.32 -18.12
N VAL A 4 -9.49 -4.29 -17.47
CA VAL A 4 -8.40 -3.47 -18.03
C VAL A 4 -7.28 -4.41 -18.47
N ASP A 5 -6.65 -4.17 -19.62
CA ASP A 5 -5.52 -5.01 -20.06
C ASP A 5 -4.33 -4.88 -19.10
N LEU A 6 -3.56 -5.97 -18.94
CA LEU A 6 -2.43 -5.97 -18.00
C LEU A 6 -1.35 -4.95 -18.37
N ALA A 7 -1.11 -4.69 -19.66
CA ALA A 7 -0.15 -3.69 -20.09
C ALA A 7 -0.64 -2.27 -19.82
N GLU A 8 -1.94 -2.02 -20.02
CA GLU A 8 -2.58 -0.75 -19.66
C GLU A 8 -2.50 -0.51 -18.15
N PHE A 9 -2.87 -1.50 -17.33
CA PHE A 9 -2.70 -1.45 -15.89
C PHE A 9 -1.25 -1.17 -15.49
N THR A 10 -0.30 -1.89 -16.09
CA THR A 10 1.14 -1.73 -15.78
C THR A 10 1.59 -0.28 -16.01
N THR A 11 1.16 0.30 -17.13
CA THR A 11 1.49 1.68 -17.50
C THR A 11 0.88 2.66 -16.50
N ASN A 12 -0.42 2.54 -16.25
CA ASN A 12 -1.15 3.45 -15.37
C ASN A 12 -0.66 3.36 -13.91
N TYR A 13 -0.46 2.14 -13.41
CA TYR A 13 0.01 1.91 -12.04
C TYR A 13 1.42 2.45 -11.84
N ARG A 14 2.33 2.28 -12.81
CA ARG A 14 3.67 2.85 -12.76
C ARG A 14 3.63 4.38 -12.69
N THR A 15 2.85 5.02 -13.56
CA THR A 15 2.70 6.48 -13.54
C THR A 15 2.18 6.97 -12.20
N MET A 16 1.18 6.30 -11.62
CA MET A 16 0.68 6.63 -10.28
C MET A 16 1.77 6.52 -9.20
N VAL A 17 2.50 5.40 -9.18
CA VAL A 17 3.57 5.18 -8.20
C VAL A 17 4.67 6.23 -8.34
N GLU A 18 5.08 6.59 -9.56
CA GLU A 18 6.09 7.64 -9.80
C GLU A 18 5.62 9.02 -9.30
N LEU A 19 4.38 9.39 -9.60
CA LEU A 19 3.79 10.66 -9.15
C LEU A 19 3.68 10.71 -7.62
N LEU A 20 3.20 9.65 -7.00
CA LEU A 20 3.02 9.59 -5.55
C LEU A 20 4.37 9.55 -4.83
N THR A 21 5.33 8.76 -5.30
CA THR A 21 6.67 8.66 -4.69
C THR A 21 7.41 9.99 -4.75
N THR A 22 7.24 10.77 -5.83
CA THR A 22 7.83 12.11 -5.95
C THR A 22 7.26 13.11 -4.92
N ASN A 23 6.01 12.92 -4.52
CA ASN A 23 5.26 13.88 -3.69
C ASN A 23 5.01 13.38 -2.25
N SER A 24 5.50 12.20 -1.89
CA SER A 24 5.32 11.60 -0.56
C SER A 24 6.67 11.21 0.04
N ARG A 25 6.74 11.17 1.38
CA ARG A 25 7.95 10.68 2.07
C ARG A 25 8.03 9.16 2.07
N GLN A 26 6.88 8.51 2.08
CA GLN A 26 6.70 7.07 2.10
C GLN A 26 5.45 6.77 1.28
N LEU A 27 5.49 5.68 0.53
CA LEU A 27 4.38 5.15 -0.23
C LEU A 27 4.16 3.71 0.21
N ILE A 28 2.90 3.38 0.51
CA ILE A 28 2.44 2.03 0.79
C ILE A 28 1.49 1.66 -0.34
N CYS A 29 1.83 0.60 -1.06
CA CYS A 29 0.99 -0.04 -2.05
C CYS A 29 0.32 -1.24 -1.39
N VAL A 30 -0.97 -1.43 -1.58
CA VAL A 30 -1.73 -2.55 -1.01
C VAL A 30 -2.18 -3.44 -2.16
N ALA A 31 -1.93 -4.75 -2.05
CA ALA A 31 -2.41 -5.73 -3.00
C ALA A 31 -3.94 -5.79 -2.98
N GLU A 32 -4.55 -6.03 -4.13
CA GLU A 32 -5.98 -6.35 -4.17
C GLU A 32 -6.26 -7.70 -3.50
N THR A 33 -7.37 -7.78 -2.79
CA THR A 33 -7.78 -8.99 -2.07
C THR A 33 -8.40 -10.02 -3.02
N PRO A 34 -8.28 -11.33 -2.76
CA PRO A 34 -8.93 -12.35 -3.59
C PRO A 34 -10.45 -12.17 -3.64
N PHE A 35 -11.07 -12.55 -4.75
CA PHE A 35 -12.51 -12.80 -4.83
C PHE A 35 -12.88 -14.04 -4.01
N GLY A 36 -14.01 -13.97 -3.32
CA GLY A 36 -14.57 -15.05 -2.51
C GLY A 36 -15.43 -16.02 -3.33
N TRP A 37 -16.62 -15.58 -3.73
CA TRP A 37 -17.56 -16.35 -4.55
C TRP A 37 -18.39 -15.40 -5.42
N ASP A 38 -18.87 -15.86 -6.57
CA ASP A 38 -19.83 -15.13 -7.39
C ASP A 38 -20.41 -16.13 -8.40
N ASP A 39 -21.73 -16.13 -8.60
CA ASP A 39 -22.38 -17.10 -9.49
C ASP A 39 -22.24 -16.74 -10.98
N ALA A 40 -21.89 -15.48 -11.28
CA ALA A 40 -21.72 -14.96 -12.63
C ALA A 40 -20.25 -14.94 -13.09
N LEU A 41 -19.29 -15.14 -12.18
CA LEU A 41 -17.85 -15.10 -12.47
C LEU A 41 -17.18 -16.47 -12.36
N ASP A 42 -16.22 -16.72 -13.25
CA ASP A 42 -15.23 -17.76 -13.04
C ASP A 42 -14.21 -17.28 -11.99
N ILE A 43 -14.50 -17.55 -10.72
CA ILE A 43 -13.70 -17.11 -9.57
C ILE A 43 -12.25 -17.61 -9.66
N PRO A 44 -11.95 -18.88 -9.96
CA PRO A 44 -10.58 -19.33 -10.18
C PRO A 44 -9.83 -18.55 -11.26
N ALA A 45 -10.46 -18.30 -12.40
CA ALA A 45 -9.84 -17.51 -13.48
C ALA A 45 -9.64 -16.05 -13.08
N ALA A 46 -10.64 -15.42 -12.45
CA ALA A 46 -10.57 -14.05 -11.95
C ALA A 46 -9.44 -13.88 -10.92
N ASN A 47 -9.35 -14.79 -9.94
CA ASN A 47 -8.27 -14.78 -8.95
C ASN A 47 -6.89 -15.05 -9.56
N THR A 48 -6.80 -15.89 -10.60
CA THR A 48 -5.55 -16.10 -11.34
C THR A 48 -5.10 -14.82 -12.05
N ALA A 49 -6.03 -14.11 -12.70
CA ALA A 49 -5.75 -12.82 -13.31
C ALA A 49 -5.32 -11.81 -12.24
N LEU A 50 -6.08 -11.66 -11.15
CA LEU A 50 -5.80 -10.70 -10.08
C LEU A 50 -4.41 -10.91 -9.44
N GLN A 51 -3.96 -12.15 -9.27
CA GLN A 51 -2.59 -12.44 -8.83
C GLN A 51 -1.52 -11.91 -9.80
N GLN A 52 -1.79 -11.88 -11.11
CA GLN A 52 -0.86 -11.30 -12.09
C GLN A 52 -0.77 -9.78 -11.91
N TYR A 53 -1.91 -9.10 -11.72
CA TYR A 53 -1.95 -7.67 -11.40
C TYR A 53 -1.17 -7.36 -10.13
N ASN A 54 -1.43 -8.10 -9.03
CA ASN A 54 -0.72 -7.92 -7.77
C ASN A 54 0.78 -8.17 -7.89
N ARG A 55 1.21 -9.16 -8.68
CA ARG A 55 2.64 -9.41 -8.94
C ARG A 55 3.30 -8.24 -9.65
N VAL A 56 2.65 -7.68 -10.67
CA VAL A 56 3.16 -6.50 -11.38
C VAL A 56 3.19 -5.29 -10.46
N ALA A 57 2.14 -5.06 -9.69
CA ALA A 57 2.08 -3.97 -8.70
C ALA A 57 3.20 -4.07 -7.67
N ALA A 58 3.48 -5.29 -7.15
CA ALA A 58 4.57 -5.55 -6.23
C ALA A 58 5.95 -5.22 -6.85
N GLN A 59 6.18 -5.62 -8.11
CA GLN A 59 7.43 -5.33 -8.83
C GLN A 59 7.63 -3.82 -9.03
N ILE A 60 6.56 -3.10 -9.39
CA ILE A 60 6.60 -1.64 -9.56
C ILE A 60 6.85 -0.96 -8.21
N ALA A 61 6.13 -1.35 -7.16
CA ALA A 61 6.33 -0.81 -5.81
C ALA A 61 7.77 -1.01 -5.33
N ALA A 62 8.31 -2.22 -5.48
CA ALA A 62 9.70 -2.53 -5.11
C ALA A 62 10.71 -1.68 -5.91
N SER A 63 10.49 -1.48 -7.21
CA SER A 63 11.36 -0.66 -8.07
C SER A 63 11.35 0.83 -7.67
N ALA A 64 10.25 1.31 -7.09
CA ALA A 64 10.12 2.66 -6.57
C ALA A 64 10.56 2.82 -5.10
N GLY A 65 10.98 1.74 -4.44
CA GLY A 65 11.31 1.74 -3.02
C GLY A 65 10.09 1.92 -2.09
N ALA A 66 8.89 1.62 -2.59
CA ALA A 66 7.64 1.63 -1.81
C ALA A 66 7.42 0.31 -1.07
N THR A 67 6.76 0.37 0.09
CA THR A 67 6.28 -0.83 0.79
C THR A 67 5.12 -1.44 0.01
N PHE A 68 5.06 -2.77 -0.10
CA PHE A 68 3.95 -3.50 -0.72
C PHE A 68 3.34 -4.47 0.28
N VAL A 69 2.09 -4.27 0.64
CA VAL A 69 1.32 -5.10 1.59
C VAL A 69 0.59 -6.19 0.80
N ASP A 70 1.02 -7.44 0.93
CA ASP A 70 0.34 -8.58 0.32
C ASP A 70 -0.60 -9.27 1.33
N GLY A 71 -1.90 -8.97 1.21
CA GLY A 71 -2.92 -9.59 2.05
C GLY A 71 -3.37 -10.98 1.59
N TRP A 72 -2.96 -11.44 0.40
CA TRP A 72 -3.49 -12.67 -0.20
C TRP A 72 -3.34 -13.92 0.71
N PRO A 73 -2.18 -14.17 1.34
CA PRO A 73 -2.02 -15.34 2.20
C PRO A 73 -2.94 -15.29 3.43
N ALA A 74 -3.07 -14.11 4.05
CA ALA A 74 -3.90 -13.92 5.23
C ALA A 74 -5.40 -14.10 4.93
N PHE A 75 -5.87 -13.52 3.83
CA PHE A 75 -7.24 -13.71 3.35
C PHE A 75 -7.54 -15.18 3.06
N THR A 76 -6.65 -15.85 2.31
CA THR A 76 -6.84 -17.26 1.94
C THR A 76 -6.82 -18.16 3.18
N ALA A 77 -5.92 -17.93 4.12
CA ALA A 77 -5.84 -18.71 5.36
C ALA A 77 -7.07 -18.49 6.25
N THR A 78 -7.49 -17.23 6.42
CA THR A 78 -8.65 -16.87 7.26
C THR A 78 -9.94 -17.40 6.66
N ALA A 79 -10.14 -17.26 5.35
CA ALA A 79 -11.31 -17.80 4.66
C ALA A 79 -11.46 -19.33 4.83
N ARG A 80 -10.35 -20.07 4.86
CA ARG A 80 -10.38 -21.52 5.12
C ARG A 80 -10.78 -21.88 6.56
N GLN A 81 -10.58 -20.96 7.49
CA GLN A 81 -10.89 -21.17 8.91
C GLN A 81 -12.31 -20.70 9.27
N LEU A 82 -12.90 -19.81 8.48
CA LEU A 82 -14.27 -19.35 8.66
C LEU A 82 -15.25 -20.41 8.11
N PRO A 83 -16.06 -21.05 8.97
CA PRO A 83 -17.02 -22.03 8.51
C PRO A 83 -18.20 -21.29 7.84
N GLY A 84 -18.39 -21.48 6.54
CA GLY A 84 -19.40 -20.74 5.76
C GLY A 84 -20.87 -20.93 6.18
N ASN A 85 -21.15 -21.72 7.22
CA ASN A 85 -22.50 -22.00 7.72
C ASN A 85 -22.94 -21.12 8.90
N ASN A 86 -22.07 -20.28 9.45
CA ASN A 86 -22.38 -19.39 10.57
C ASN A 86 -22.66 -17.94 10.15
N GLY A 87 -22.72 -17.66 8.84
CA GLY A 87 -22.91 -16.31 8.30
C GLY A 87 -21.70 -15.38 8.43
N LEU A 88 -20.56 -15.88 8.92
CA LEU A 88 -19.30 -15.14 8.95
C LEU A 88 -18.55 -15.35 7.63
N SER A 89 -18.20 -14.25 6.98
CA SER A 89 -17.41 -14.25 5.77
C SER A 89 -16.53 -13.02 5.71
N LEU A 90 -15.39 -13.12 5.02
CA LEU A 90 -14.55 -11.97 4.67
C LEU A 90 -15.14 -11.12 3.55
N TRP A 91 -16.13 -11.64 2.83
CA TRP A 91 -16.80 -10.95 1.73
C TRP A 91 -18.28 -10.76 2.03
N SER A 92 -18.84 -9.63 1.59
CA SER A 92 -20.26 -9.29 1.77
C SER A 92 -21.14 -9.84 0.65
N ASP A 93 -20.67 -9.73 -0.60
CA ASP A 93 -21.31 -10.28 -1.80
C ASP A 93 -20.40 -11.26 -2.56
N GLY A 94 -19.25 -11.58 -1.98
CA GLY A 94 -18.24 -12.46 -2.56
C GLY A 94 -17.22 -11.75 -3.47
N VAL A 95 -17.39 -10.46 -3.71
CA VAL A 95 -16.40 -9.56 -4.33
C VAL A 95 -15.91 -8.52 -3.33
N HIS A 96 -16.83 -7.76 -2.75
CA HIS A 96 -16.54 -6.71 -1.79
C HIS A 96 -16.30 -7.31 -0.41
N LEU A 97 -15.43 -6.65 0.35
CA LEU A 97 -15.17 -7.03 1.73
C LEU A 97 -16.41 -6.86 2.60
N SER A 98 -16.54 -7.72 3.60
CA SER A 98 -17.41 -7.49 4.75
C SER A 98 -16.63 -6.71 5.83
N GLU A 99 -17.29 -6.34 6.93
CA GLU A 99 -16.61 -5.77 8.11
C GLU A 99 -15.46 -6.64 8.62
N HIS A 100 -15.56 -7.97 8.47
CA HIS A 100 -14.48 -8.90 8.88
C HIS A 100 -13.31 -8.87 7.88
N GLY A 101 -13.61 -8.72 6.59
CA GLY A 101 -12.59 -8.54 5.56
C GLY A 101 -11.87 -7.21 5.73
N ASP A 102 -12.61 -6.12 5.99
CA ASP A 102 -12.07 -4.80 6.27
C ASP A 102 -11.18 -4.81 7.52
N ALA A 103 -11.63 -5.45 8.60
CA ALA A 103 -10.83 -5.58 9.82
C ALA A 103 -9.51 -6.36 9.58
N LEU A 104 -9.56 -7.44 8.81
CA LEU A 104 -8.35 -8.20 8.46
C LEU A 104 -7.39 -7.35 7.62
N LEU A 105 -7.88 -6.62 6.61
CA LEU A 105 -7.06 -5.75 5.78
C LEU A 105 -6.46 -4.60 6.60
N HIS A 106 -7.25 -4.00 7.48
CA HIS A 106 -6.81 -2.96 8.40
C HIS A 106 -5.63 -3.45 9.25
N ASP A 107 -5.73 -4.61 9.90
CA ASP A 107 -4.68 -5.12 10.78
C ASP A 107 -3.37 -5.42 10.02
N LEU A 108 -3.47 -5.87 8.77
CA LEU A 108 -2.31 -6.09 7.90
C LEU A 108 -1.62 -4.77 7.56
N VAL A 109 -2.40 -3.75 7.16
CA VAL A 109 -1.85 -2.44 6.80
C VAL A 109 -1.30 -1.71 8.04
N ASP A 110 -1.95 -1.83 9.20
CA ASP A 110 -1.49 -1.21 10.45
C ASP A 110 -0.14 -1.78 10.91
N ALA A 111 0.07 -3.10 10.73
CA ALA A 111 1.35 -3.73 11.04
C ALA A 111 2.50 -3.15 10.20
N ASP A 112 2.29 -2.98 8.89
CA ASP A 112 3.26 -2.34 8.00
C ASP A 112 3.45 -0.84 8.30
N LEU A 113 2.36 -0.14 8.65
CA LEU A 113 2.40 1.28 9.01
C LEU A 113 3.25 1.50 10.26
N HIS A 114 3.14 0.63 11.27
CA HIS A 114 3.96 0.69 12.47
C HIS A 114 5.46 0.64 12.13
N GLU A 115 5.87 -0.23 11.21
CA GLU A 115 7.27 -0.31 10.77
C GLU A 115 7.69 0.96 10.02
N VAL A 116 6.87 1.45 9.11
CA VAL A 116 7.13 2.69 8.35
C VAL A 116 7.30 3.88 9.30
N VAL A 117 6.39 4.05 10.25
CA VAL A 117 6.44 5.13 11.26
C VAL A 117 7.67 4.98 12.16
N ALA A 118 8.02 3.76 12.57
CA ALA A 118 9.24 3.51 13.32
C ALA A 118 10.50 3.97 12.55
N ARG A 119 10.59 3.66 11.25
CA ARG A 119 11.69 4.14 10.39
C ARG A 119 11.70 5.65 10.17
N MET A 120 10.52 6.28 10.15
CA MET A 120 10.41 7.74 10.03
C MET A 120 10.75 8.49 11.31
N THR A 121 10.56 7.87 12.47
CA THR A 121 10.80 8.46 13.79
C THR A 121 12.18 8.13 14.35
N THR A 122 12.85 7.11 13.80
CA THR A 122 14.27 6.85 14.04
C THR A 122 15.12 7.70 13.11
N TYR A 123 15.65 8.80 13.63
CA TYR A 123 16.69 9.55 12.92
C TYR A 123 17.93 8.67 12.78
N ALA A 124 18.41 8.49 11.55
CA ALA A 124 19.76 8.03 11.34
C ALA A 124 20.71 9.07 11.98
N ILE A 125 21.31 8.70 13.11
CA ILE A 125 22.32 9.53 13.76
C ILE A 125 23.58 9.43 12.91
N HIS A 126 23.73 10.39 12.01
CA HIS A 126 24.95 10.58 11.25
C HIS A 126 25.97 11.35 12.09
N ASP A 127 27.27 11.17 11.82
CA ASP A 127 28.26 12.08 12.35
C ASP A 127 27.96 13.52 11.90
N ARG A 128 28.49 14.49 12.65
CA ARG A 128 28.17 15.91 12.50
C ARG A 128 28.43 16.43 11.08
N ASP A 129 29.50 15.99 10.44
CA ASP A 129 29.92 16.50 9.14
C ASP A 129 29.04 15.92 8.02
N HIS A 130 28.68 14.64 8.15
CA HIS A 130 27.73 14.00 7.24
C HIS A 130 26.32 14.57 7.39
N ALA A 131 25.84 14.75 8.63
CA ALA A 131 24.53 15.38 8.91
C ALA A 131 24.45 16.82 8.36
N ALA A 132 25.51 17.62 8.55
CA ALA A 132 25.58 18.99 8.07
C ALA A 132 25.63 19.11 6.53
N THR A 133 25.99 18.03 5.84
CA THR A 133 25.96 17.95 4.38
C THR A 133 24.59 17.50 3.90
N LEU A 134 24.07 16.40 4.48
CA LEU A 134 22.79 15.79 4.10
C LEU A 134 21.60 16.72 4.34
N TYR A 135 21.55 17.38 5.50
CA TYR A 135 20.42 18.23 5.90
C TYR A 135 20.58 19.71 5.54
N ARG A 136 21.68 20.09 4.88
CA ARG A 136 21.93 21.50 4.47
C ARG A 136 20.76 22.10 3.68
N PRO A 137 20.17 21.42 2.68
CA PRO A 137 19.06 21.97 1.91
C PRO A 137 17.80 22.17 2.76
N LEU A 138 17.52 21.23 3.68
CA LEU A 138 16.39 21.29 4.60
C LEU A 138 16.51 22.51 5.54
N PHE A 139 17.68 22.74 6.12
CA PHE A 139 17.90 23.90 6.98
C PHE A 139 17.87 25.22 6.22
N ALA A 140 18.30 25.25 4.95
CA ALA A 140 18.19 26.44 4.10
C ALA A 140 16.72 26.79 3.83
N ASP A 141 15.87 25.79 3.52
CA ASP A 141 14.43 25.98 3.32
C ASP A 141 13.72 26.43 4.61
N ILE A 142 14.01 25.80 5.76
CA ILE A 142 13.45 26.21 7.06
C ILE A 142 13.81 27.67 7.38
N ARG A 143 15.07 28.07 7.18
CA ARG A 143 15.51 29.45 7.42
C ARG A 143 14.83 30.43 6.45
N HIS A 144 14.69 30.05 5.19
CA HIS A 144 14.01 30.88 4.20
C HIS A 144 12.53 31.08 4.57
N ARG A 145 11.84 30.03 5.03
CA ARG A 145 10.44 30.12 5.47
C ARG A 145 10.27 30.91 6.77
N ALA A 146 11.20 30.76 7.71
CA ALA A 146 11.22 31.53 8.96
C ALA A 146 11.47 33.03 8.71
N VAL A 147 12.19 33.40 7.64
CA VAL A 147 12.38 34.79 7.22
C VAL A 147 11.13 35.36 6.52
N LEU A 148 10.32 34.52 5.87
CA LEU A 148 9.10 34.94 5.16
C LEU A 148 7.85 35.03 6.04
N GLN A 149 7.86 34.44 7.25
CA GLN A 149 6.80 34.66 8.24
C GLN A 149 7.32 35.64 9.32
N PRO A 150 7.01 36.95 9.24
CA PRO A 150 7.26 37.83 10.36
C PRO A 150 6.42 37.35 11.56
N ALA A 151 7.05 37.26 12.73
CA ALA A 151 6.37 37.01 13.98
C ALA A 151 5.23 38.03 14.12
N THR A 152 4.00 37.54 14.03
CA THR A 152 2.82 38.37 14.30
C THR A 152 2.78 38.57 15.82
N PRO A 153 2.72 39.83 16.31
CA PRO A 153 2.74 40.13 17.73
C PRO A 153 1.52 39.58 18.48
#